data_AF-A0A5Q4DRH0-F1
#
_entry.id   AF-A0A5Q4DRH0-F1
#
_cell.length_a   1.000
_cell.length_b   1.000
_cell.length_c   1.000
_cell.angle_alpha   90.00
_cell.angle_beta   90.00
_cell.angle_gamma   90.00
#
_symmetry.space_group_name_H-M   'P 1'
#
loop_
_entity.id
_entity.type
_entity.pdbx_description
1 polymer ?
#
loop_
_entity_poly.entity_id
_entity_poly.type
_entity_poly.pdbx_seq_one_letter_code
_entity_poly.pdbx_strand_id
1 'polypeptide(L)'
;MPRESIARPVTFPVSHLRMPLAAAGLLIAALIASPVFSETDDDLIRAHGYSFYGDLSYPEGFEHFSYVNPDAPKGGSISISAQGTFDSMNPFTRRGRAGLLSSAIYESLLESSEPMGGGLVPADVYGEAYGLLAHTVEYPETKEWVIFHMRPEARFSDGTPLTAHDVVFSHNLFLEQGLPSYAQGVGARVLDAEALDDHTVKFTFADGISRRSLIDQVGGTPVFSQAWYEETGARLDESRMEISPGSGPYMLHGYEVNRRITYRRNPDYWANDLPQNRGRHNFDEIRIEYFADGAAAFEAFKTGEYTFRAENNSRQWATGYDFPALNRGHVVRDELPTGFPPTPTGFVFNLGRDFLQDKRVREAISLAFNFEWTNDTLQYGLFQQRASYSQGTRFQADGPPEGVELELLQSLGDLVPEEILTEPARSPHASDPARLTDRRNIRAAGALLAEAGWEVDDSGLLRNAAGERMTIEIPVSSAGSATMDSIIETFTQNLQGLGIDARFQRI
;
A
#
# COMPACT_ATOMS: atom_id res chain seq x y z
N MET A 1 83.46 -5.07 -3.74
CA MET A 1 83.31 -5.62 -2.37
C MET A 1 81.81 -5.83 -2.10
N PRO A 2 81.45 -6.90 -1.38
CA PRO A 2 80.77 -8.11 -1.92
C PRO A 2 79.44 -8.38 -1.16
N ARG A 3 78.63 -9.44 -1.34
CA ARG A 3 78.83 -10.91 -1.49
C ARG A 3 77.57 -11.51 -2.18
N GLU A 4 77.67 -12.31 -3.25
CA GLU A 4 77.89 -13.79 -3.32
C GLU A 4 76.77 -14.63 -2.67
N SER A 5 76.28 -15.78 -3.19
CA SER A 5 76.36 -16.49 -4.49
C SER A 5 75.71 -17.89 -4.33
N ILE A 6 74.80 -18.24 -5.26
CA ILE A 6 74.65 -19.54 -5.98
C ILE A 6 74.26 -20.84 -5.23
N ALA A 7 73.22 -21.48 -5.80
CA ALA A 7 72.77 -22.86 -5.62
C ALA A 7 73.38 -23.84 -6.65
N ARG A 8 73.43 -25.16 -6.36
CA ARG A 8 73.12 -26.32 -7.26
C ARG A 8 73.41 -27.72 -6.61
N PRO A 9 72.94 -28.86 -7.19
CA PRO A 9 72.29 -29.98 -6.46
C PRO A 9 72.88 -31.40 -6.73
N VAL A 10 72.06 -32.46 -6.43
CA VAL A 10 71.99 -33.85 -6.98
C VAL A 10 72.62 -35.03 -6.18
N THR A 11 71.83 -36.06 -5.79
CA THR A 11 71.83 -37.50 -6.23
C THR A 11 71.26 -38.54 -5.21
N PHE A 12 70.61 -39.58 -5.77
CA PHE A 12 69.84 -40.77 -5.28
C PHE A 12 70.69 -41.90 -4.60
N PRO A 13 70.22 -43.13 -4.16
CA PRO A 13 69.03 -43.91 -4.57
C PRO A 13 68.31 -44.91 -3.58
N VAL A 14 67.10 -45.33 -3.99
CA VAL A 14 66.46 -46.68 -4.11
C VAL A 14 66.77 -47.82 -3.11
N SER A 15 65.70 -48.45 -2.57
CA SER A 15 65.57 -49.93 -2.54
C SER A 15 64.11 -50.41 -2.41
N HIS A 16 63.71 -51.25 -3.36
CA HIS A 16 62.45 -51.99 -3.45
C HIS A 16 62.36 -53.13 -2.43
N LEU A 17 61.16 -53.52 -2.02
CA LEU A 17 60.81 -54.94 -1.96
C LEU A 17 59.32 -55.19 -2.23
N ARG A 18 59.09 -56.18 -3.10
CA ARG A 18 57.82 -56.62 -3.67
C ARG A 18 57.25 -57.80 -2.85
N MET A 19 55.93 -57.76 -2.59
CA MET A 19 54.94 -58.87 -2.69
C MET A 19 55.14 -60.15 -1.81
N PRO A 20 54.19 -61.12 -1.75
CA PRO A 20 52.79 -61.14 -2.21
C PRO A 20 51.77 -61.88 -1.28
N LEU A 21 50.50 -61.87 -1.72
CA LEU A 21 49.47 -62.94 -1.66
C LEU A 21 49.06 -63.55 -0.30
N ALA A 22 47.78 -63.39 0.06
CA ALA A 22 46.82 -64.51 0.08
C ALA A 22 45.38 -64.00 0.23
N ALA A 23 44.50 -64.56 -0.59
CA ALA A 23 43.08 -64.27 -0.69
C ALA A 23 42.26 -65.04 0.36
N ALA A 24 41.10 -64.49 0.76
CA ALA A 24 39.78 -65.13 0.68
C ALA A 24 38.73 -64.37 1.51
N GLY A 25 37.54 -64.15 0.93
CA GLY A 25 36.28 -64.25 1.70
C GLY A 25 35.35 -63.04 1.81
N LEU A 26 34.77 -62.61 0.68
CA LEU A 26 33.33 -62.32 0.46
C LEU A 26 32.50 -61.41 1.41
N LEU A 27 31.79 -60.49 0.73
CA LEU A 27 30.35 -60.12 0.86
C LEU A 27 29.94 -58.90 1.73
N ILE A 28 29.45 -57.88 0.99
CA ILE A 28 28.18 -57.12 1.15
C ILE A 28 28.27 -55.64 1.52
N ALA A 29 27.47 -54.89 0.75
CA ALA A 29 26.84 -53.59 0.98
C ALA A 29 27.58 -52.32 0.54
N ALA A 30 27.09 -51.81 -0.58
CA ALA A 30 27.14 -50.40 -0.95
C ALA A 30 26.57 -49.52 0.18
N LEU A 31 27.35 -48.53 0.61
CA LEU A 31 26.82 -47.31 1.17
C LEU A 31 26.95 -46.23 0.09
N ILE A 32 25.82 -45.96 -0.53
CA ILE A 32 25.56 -44.75 -1.30
C ILE A 32 25.71 -43.61 -0.30
N ALA A 33 26.82 -42.88 -0.37
CA ALA A 33 26.93 -41.58 0.28
C ALA A 33 26.03 -40.62 -0.51
N SER A 34 24.78 -40.45 -0.05
CA SER A 34 24.01 -39.29 -0.44
C SER A 34 24.78 -38.04 0.00
N PRO A 35 24.90 -36.99 -0.84
CA PRO A 35 25.37 -35.73 -0.33
C PRO A 35 24.31 -35.24 0.65
N VAL A 36 24.68 -35.22 1.94
CA VAL A 36 24.00 -34.37 2.91
C VAL A 36 24.19 -32.96 2.37
N PHE A 37 23.13 -32.37 1.85
CA PHE A 37 23.07 -30.92 1.66
C PHE A 37 23.22 -30.33 3.06
N SER A 38 24.44 -29.94 3.37
CA SER A 38 24.72 -29.03 4.47
C SER A 38 24.19 -27.68 3.99
N GLU A 39 22.98 -27.32 4.38
CA GLU A 39 22.60 -25.90 4.41
C GLU A 39 23.62 -25.21 5.32
N THR A 40 24.45 -24.38 4.71
CA THR A 40 25.36 -23.49 5.45
C THR A 40 24.52 -22.37 6.05
N ASP A 41 24.63 -22.20 7.37
CA ASP A 41 24.01 -21.15 8.20
C ASP A 41 24.41 -19.70 7.80
N ASP A 42 25.21 -19.54 6.73
CA ASP A 42 25.81 -18.27 6.30
C ASP A 42 24.88 -17.41 5.39
N ASP A 43 23.73 -17.94 4.94
CA ASP A 43 22.79 -17.24 4.03
C ASP A 43 21.44 -16.84 4.68
N LEU A 44 21.33 -16.96 6.00
CA LEU A 44 20.10 -16.61 6.75
C LEU A 44 20.13 -15.16 7.23
N ILE A 45 19.11 -14.40 6.82
CA ILE A 45 18.89 -13.03 7.30
C ILE A 45 18.03 -13.11 8.55
N ARG A 46 18.55 -12.57 9.67
CA ARG A 46 17.81 -12.34 10.91
C ARG A 46 17.70 -10.84 11.16
N ALA A 47 16.49 -10.35 11.38
CA ALA A 47 16.24 -8.93 11.59
C ALA A 47 15.09 -8.67 12.58
N HIS A 48 14.99 -7.44 13.09
CA HIS A 48 13.88 -6.96 13.93
C HIS A 48 12.72 -6.35 13.12
N GLY A 49 12.70 -6.59 11.82
CA GLY A 49 11.73 -6.05 10.88
C GLY A 49 12.05 -6.50 9.45
N TYR A 50 11.24 -6.06 8.50
CA TYR A 50 11.43 -6.33 7.08
C TYR A 50 11.43 -5.03 6.28
N SER A 51 12.36 -4.92 5.33
CA SER A 51 12.44 -3.81 4.40
C SER A 51 12.37 -4.32 2.96
N PHE A 52 11.45 -3.76 2.19
CA PHE A 52 11.33 -4.01 0.76
C PHE A 52 12.61 -3.61 -0.02
N TYR A 53 13.42 -2.70 0.55
CA TYR A 53 14.67 -2.21 -0.04
C TYR A 53 15.92 -2.80 0.63
N GLY A 54 15.78 -3.67 1.63
CA GLY A 54 16.89 -4.38 2.30
C GLY A 54 17.17 -3.83 3.70
N ASP A 55 17.61 -2.58 3.80
CA ASP A 55 18.00 -1.99 5.09
C ASP A 55 16.81 -1.40 5.85
N LEU A 56 16.87 -1.48 7.18
CA LEU A 56 15.94 -0.83 8.12
C LEU A 56 16.53 0.49 8.62
N SER A 57 15.76 1.57 8.54
CA SER A 57 16.18 2.91 8.96
C SER A 57 16.31 3.06 10.48
N TYR A 58 15.45 2.39 11.26
CA TYR A 58 15.54 2.34 12.71
C TYR A 58 16.39 1.13 13.13
N PRO A 59 17.51 1.33 13.85
CA PRO A 59 18.35 0.23 14.27
C PRO A 59 17.65 -0.65 15.30
N GLU A 60 18.16 -1.87 15.49
CA GLU A 60 17.70 -2.74 16.57
C GLU A 60 17.85 -2.01 17.92
N GLY A 61 16.81 -2.07 18.76
CA GLY A 61 16.82 -1.40 20.06
C GLY A 61 16.68 0.13 20.01
N PHE A 62 16.19 0.71 18.90
CA PHE A 62 15.79 2.13 18.86
C PHE A 62 14.84 2.46 20.02
N GLU A 63 14.82 3.71 20.49
CA GLU A 63 14.03 4.08 21.68
C GLU A 63 12.58 4.47 21.39
N HIS A 64 12.35 5.11 20.25
CA HIS A 64 11.05 5.55 19.76
C HIS A 64 11.15 5.97 18.28
N PHE A 65 10.03 6.09 17.59
CA PHE A 65 10.02 6.66 16.25
C PHE A 65 10.41 8.16 16.25
N SER A 66 10.98 8.65 15.15
CA SER A 66 11.53 10.01 15.07
C SER A 66 10.44 11.09 15.10
N TYR A 67 9.23 10.76 14.64
CA TYR A 67 8.09 11.68 14.49
C TYR A 67 7.19 11.77 15.72
N VAL A 68 7.54 11.10 16.82
CA VAL A 68 6.74 11.12 18.05
C VAL A 68 7.33 12.07 19.10
N ASN A 69 6.47 12.58 19.98
CA ASN A 69 6.91 13.12 21.26
C ASN A 69 6.94 11.96 22.27
N PRO A 70 8.13 11.50 22.73
CA PRO A 70 8.21 10.39 23.68
C PRO A 70 7.59 10.72 25.05
N ASP A 71 7.50 12.01 25.38
CA ASP A 71 6.90 12.53 26.62
C ASP A 71 5.45 13.00 26.41
N ALA A 72 4.79 12.52 25.34
CA ALA A 72 3.40 12.86 25.07
C ALA A 72 2.51 12.52 26.28
N PRO A 73 1.68 13.47 26.76
CA PRO A 73 0.83 13.21 27.91
C PRO A 73 -0.16 12.10 27.59
N LYS A 74 -0.29 11.14 28.53
CA LYS A 74 -1.33 10.11 28.49
C LYS A 74 -2.57 10.63 29.19
N GLY A 75 -3.70 10.62 28.50
CA GLY A 75 -4.95 11.04 29.10
C GLY A 75 -5.95 11.65 28.12
N GLY A 76 -7.15 11.92 28.64
CA GLY A 76 -8.16 12.71 27.95
C GLY A 76 -8.78 11.98 26.76
N SER A 77 -9.55 12.73 25.98
CA SER A 77 -10.27 12.19 24.84
C SER A 77 -10.05 13.00 23.56
N ILE A 78 -10.09 12.30 22.44
CA ILE A 78 -10.18 12.89 21.11
C ILE A 78 -11.52 12.49 20.49
N SER A 79 -12.13 13.41 19.76
CA SER A 79 -13.34 13.14 18.98
C SER A 79 -13.05 13.41 17.51
N ILE A 80 -13.39 12.46 16.65
CA ILE A 80 -13.26 12.53 15.18
C ILE A 80 -14.63 12.26 14.54
N SER A 81 -14.77 12.57 13.25
CA SER A 81 -16.03 12.36 12.52
C SER A 81 -15.95 11.22 11.52
N ALA A 82 -17.05 10.50 11.35
CA ALA A 82 -17.32 9.61 10.22
C ALA A 82 -18.59 10.06 9.47
N GLN A 83 -18.71 9.72 8.19
CA GLN A 83 -19.89 10.00 7.38
C GLN A 83 -20.72 8.73 7.15
N GLY A 84 -22.03 8.88 7.08
CA GLY A 84 -22.96 7.79 6.81
C GLY A 84 -23.33 7.00 8.07
N THR A 85 -23.22 5.67 8.01
CA THR A 85 -23.62 4.75 9.08
C THR A 85 -22.75 3.49 9.09
N PHE A 86 -22.88 2.69 10.14
CA PHE A 86 -22.29 1.38 10.32
C PHE A 86 -23.36 0.40 10.83
N ASP A 87 -23.24 -0.85 10.42
CA ASP A 87 -24.09 -1.96 10.88
C ASP A 87 -23.27 -3.23 11.18
N SER A 88 -21.94 -3.09 11.22
CA SER A 88 -20.98 -4.14 11.55
C SER A 88 -19.80 -3.55 12.31
N MET A 89 -19.29 -4.30 13.29
CA MET A 89 -17.97 -4.10 13.91
C MET A 89 -16.93 -5.11 13.40
N ASN A 90 -17.29 -5.94 12.42
CA ASN A 90 -16.34 -6.73 11.64
C ASN A 90 -15.96 -5.95 10.37
N PRO A 91 -14.71 -5.47 10.22
CA PRO A 91 -14.26 -4.71 9.05
C PRO A 91 -13.97 -5.56 7.81
N PHE A 92 -13.88 -6.89 7.97
CA PHE A 92 -13.49 -7.82 6.90
C PHE A 92 -14.71 -8.47 6.22
N THR A 93 -15.91 -8.14 6.69
CA THR A 93 -17.15 -8.66 6.15
C THR A 93 -17.38 -8.24 4.70
N ARG A 94 -18.03 -9.12 3.94
CA ARG A 94 -18.50 -8.81 2.57
C ARG A 94 -19.92 -8.21 2.59
N ARG A 95 -20.52 -8.04 3.78
CA ARG A 95 -21.90 -7.59 3.98
C ARG A 95 -21.96 -6.51 5.04
N GLY A 96 -22.70 -5.44 4.75
CA GLY A 96 -22.84 -4.33 5.70
C GLY A 96 -21.73 -3.29 5.59
N ARG A 97 -21.69 -2.38 6.55
CA ARG A 97 -20.78 -1.25 6.64
C ARG A 97 -20.06 -1.29 7.98
N ALA A 98 -18.75 -1.40 7.92
CA ALA A 98 -17.90 -1.46 9.09
C ALA A 98 -17.90 -0.13 9.88
N GLY A 99 -17.90 -0.24 11.20
CA GLY A 99 -17.58 0.86 12.10
C GLY A 99 -16.17 1.37 11.83
N LEU A 100 -15.98 2.68 11.84
CA LEU A 100 -14.66 3.28 11.69
C LEU A 100 -13.79 2.82 12.86
N LEU A 101 -12.53 2.51 12.57
CA LEU A 101 -11.54 1.94 13.50
C LEU A 101 -11.88 0.53 14.02
N SER A 102 -12.84 -0.19 13.44
CA SER A 102 -13.19 -1.55 13.92
C SER A 102 -12.08 -2.59 13.75
N SER A 103 -11.10 -2.34 12.87
CA SER A 103 -9.89 -3.17 12.74
C SER A 103 -8.85 -2.89 13.81
N ALA A 104 -8.98 -1.77 14.53
CA ALA A 104 -7.90 -1.17 15.28
C ALA A 104 -7.55 -1.83 16.61
N ILE A 105 -8.35 -2.84 16.94
CA ILE A 105 -8.21 -3.71 18.09
C ILE A 105 -7.31 -4.92 17.76
N TYR A 106 -7.05 -5.21 16.48
CA TYR A 106 -6.26 -6.35 16.04
C TYR A 106 -4.88 -5.89 15.56
N GLU A 107 -3.84 -6.65 15.89
CA GLU A 107 -2.46 -6.38 15.46
C GLU A 107 -1.92 -7.53 14.60
N SER A 108 -0.73 -7.34 14.06
CA SER A 108 -0.05 -8.26 13.15
C SER A 108 1.40 -8.55 13.61
N LEU A 109 2.05 -9.54 12.98
CA LEU A 109 3.44 -9.91 13.30
C LEU A 109 4.42 -8.75 13.12
N LEU A 110 4.29 -8.05 12.00
CA LEU A 110 5.00 -6.81 11.70
C LEU A 110 4.01 -5.65 11.80
N GLU A 111 4.42 -4.57 12.44
CA GLU A 111 3.72 -3.31 12.39
C GLU A 111 3.80 -2.76 10.97
N SER A 112 2.66 -2.73 10.28
CA SER A 112 2.57 -2.30 8.88
C SER A 112 1.60 -1.13 8.68
N SER A 113 0.74 -0.87 9.67
CA SER A 113 -0.21 0.22 9.68
C SER A 113 -0.53 0.66 11.11
N GLU A 114 -0.92 1.91 11.28
CA GLU A 114 -1.42 2.36 12.57
C GLU A 114 -2.66 1.54 12.95
N PRO A 115 -2.81 1.15 14.23
CA PRO A 115 -4.00 0.43 14.68
C PRO A 115 -5.27 1.13 14.19
N MET A 116 -5.32 2.45 14.29
CA MET A 116 -6.47 3.27 13.92
C MET A 116 -6.56 3.63 12.41
N GLY A 117 -5.94 2.86 11.51
CA GLY A 117 -6.07 3.05 10.06
C GLY A 117 -5.53 4.39 9.54
N GLY A 118 -4.65 5.05 10.31
CA GLY A 118 -4.14 6.40 10.07
C GLY A 118 -2.94 6.51 9.12
N GLY A 119 -2.33 5.38 8.72
CA GLY A 119 -1.18 5.37 7.81
C GLY A 119 -0.30 4.13 7.97
N LEU A 120 0.78 4.07 7.19
CA LEU A 120 1.84 3.06 7.34
C LEU A 120 2.69 3.38 8.57
N VAL A 121 3.28 2.36 9.18
CA VAL A 121 4.21 2.52 10.31
C VAL A 121 5.55 1.84 9.96
N PRO A 122 6.69 2.54 10.09
CA PRO A 122 6.81 3.93 10.53
C PRO A 122 6.31 4.89 9.45
N ALA A 123 5.76 6.02 9.87
CA ALA A 123 5.16 7.00 8.95
C ALA A 123 6.20 7.82 8.16
N ASP A 124 7.48 7.77 8.55
CA ASP A 124 8.57 8.58 8.00
C ASP A 124 9.52 7.81 7.07
N VAL A 125 9.28 6.52 6.83
CA VAL A 125 10.09 5.67 5.95
C VAL A 125 9.23 4.82 5.03
N TYR A 126 9.80 4.38 3.91
CA TYR A 126 9.07 3.69 2.85
C TYR A 126 9.38 2.21 2.75
N GLY A 127 8.33 1.38 2.79
CA GLY A 127 8.46 -0.05 2.55
C GLY A 127 9.23 -0.78 3.65
N GLU A 128 9.22 -0.23 4.86
CA GLU A 128 9.77 -0.85 6.06
C GLU A 128 8.63 -1.19 7.02
N ALA A 129 8.72 -2.34 7.67
CA ALA A 129 7.81 -2.79 8.71
C ALA A 129 8.62 -3.40 9.86
N TYR A 130 8.27 -3.08 11.10
CA TYR A 130 9.05 -3.48 12.28
C TYR A 130 8.31 -4.53 13.09
N GLY A 131 9.03 -5.40 13.79
CA GLY A 131 8.43 -6.45 14.60
C GLY A 131 7.49 -5.91 15.68
N LEU A 132 6.21 -6.28 15.62
CA LEU A 132 5.20 -6.01 16.64
C LEU A 132 4.92 -7.27 17.45
N LEU A 133 3.99 -8.13 17.02
CA LEU A 133 3.77 -9.43 17.68
C LEU A 133 5.00 -10.33 17.53
N ALA A 134 5.77 -10.18 16.46
CA ALA A 134 7.09 -10.79 16.31
C ALA A 134 8.19 -9.85 16.83
N HIS A 135 9.19 -10.40 17.51
CA HIS A 135 10.41 -9.64 17.84
C HIS A 135 11.55 -9.91 16.86
N THR A 136 11.50 -11.02 16.11
CA THR A 136 12.51 -11.38 15.11
C THR A 136 11.85 -12.01 13.89
N VAL A 137 12.38 -11.69 12.72
CA VAL A 137 12.06 -12.32 11.44
C VAL A 137 13.33 -12.97 10.87
N GLU A 138 13.21 -14.21 10.40
CA GLU A 138 14.28 -15.01 9.82
C GLU A 138 13.88 -15.52 8.43
N TYR A 139 14.74 -15.34 7.43
CA TYR A 139 14.50 -15.84 6.06
C TYR A 139 15.81 -15.96 5.27
N PRO A 140 15.89 -16.87 4.28
CA PRO A 140 17.03 -16.94 3.37
C PRO A 140 16.99 -15.79 2.35
N GLU A 141 18.11 -15.45 1.73
CA GLU A 141 18.15 -14.40 0.69
C GLU A 141 17.11 -14.62 -0.44
N THR A 142 16.86 -15.89 -0.78
CA THR A 142 15.87 -16.36 -1.77
C THR A 142 14.42 -16.04 -1.41
N LYS A 143 14.16 -15.78 -0.11
CA LYS A 143 12.85 -15.55 0.50
C LYS A 143 11.86 -16.66 0.19
N GLU A 144 12.31 -17.91 0.05
CA GLU A 144 11.42 -19.04 -0.23
C GLU A 144 10.56 -19.45 0.98
N TRP A 145 11.01 -19.10 2.19
CA TRP A 145 10.25 -19.19 3.42
C TRP A 145 10.57 -18.00 4.33
N VAL A 146 9.75 -17.80 5.36
CA VAL A 146 10.03 -16.88 6.46
C VAL A 146 9.56 -17.49 7.78
N ILE A 147 10.35 -17.30 8.83
CA ILE A 147 10.00 -17.63 10.21
C ILE A 147 9.87 -16.33 10.99
N PHE A 148 8.78 -16.21 11.76
CA PHE A 148 8.60 -15.15 12.74
C PHE A 148 8.67 -15.73 14.15
N HIS A 149 9.52 -15.14 14.98
CA HIS A 149 9.60 -15.43 16.41
C HIS A 149 8.77 -14.41 17.18
N MET A 150 7.71 -14.90 17.81
CA MET A 150 6.69 -14.13 18.51
C MET A 150 7.11 -13.79 19.93
N ARG A 151 6.58 -12.67 20.42
CA ARG A 151 6.78 -12.19 21.78
C ARG A 151 5.97 -13.04 22.76
N PRO A 152 6.60 -13.70 23.75
CA PRO A 152 5.87 -14.52 24.73
C PRO A 152 4.95 -13.69 25.65
N GLU A 153 5.18 -12.39 25.75
CA GLU A 153 4.33 -11.46 26.48
C GLU A 153 3.05 -11.04 25.72
N ALA A 154 2.92 -11.35 24.44
CA ALA A 154 1.76 -10.97 23.62
C ALA A 154 0.47 -11.62 24.12
N ARG A 155 -0.58 -10.81 24.28
CA ARG A 155 -1.87 -11.23 24.84
C ARG A 155 -3.04 -10.54 24.15
N PHE A 156 -4.16 -11.23 24.08
CA PHE A 156 -5.44 -10.60 23.78
C PHE A 156 -5.93 -9.77 24.96
N SER A 157 -6.88 -8.88 24.70
CA SER A 157 -7.46 -7.95 25.67
C SER A 157 -8.20 -8.61 26.83
N ASP A 158 -8.54 -9.89 26.71
CA ASP A 158 -9.13 -10.70 27.79
C ASP A 158 -8.07 -11.38 28.68
N GLY A 159 -6.79 -11.19 28.37
CA GLY A 159 -5.64 -11.73 29.10
C GLY A 159 -5.14 -13.07 28.58
N THR A 160 -5.83 -13.70 27.63
CA THR A 160 -5.39 -14.97 27.04
C THR A 160 -4.10 -14.77 26.22
N PRO A 161 -3.17 -15.75 26.21
CA PRO A 161 -1.97 -15.68 25.38
C PRO A 161 -2.31 -15.61 23.90
N LEU A 162 -1.58 -14.79 23.14
CA LEU A 162 -1.63 -14.78 21.68
C LEU A 162 -0.45 -15.62 21.14
N THR A 163 -0.76 -16.65 20.35
CA THR A 163 0.21 -17.67 19.93
C THR A 163 0.35 -17.78 18.42
N ALA A 164 1.36 -18.53 17.95
CA ALA A 164 1.53 -18.86 16.54
C ALA A 164 0.34 -19.61 15.94
N HIS A 165 -0.42 -20.34 16.76
CA HIS A 165 -1.65 -21.02 16.32
C HIS A 165 -2.72 -20.01 15.91
N ASP A 166 -2.86 -18.89 16.62
CA ASP A 166 -3.77 -17.80 16.26
C ASP A 166 -3.38 -17.15 14.93
N VAL A 167 -2.08 -17.03 14.65
CA VAL A 167 -1.55 -16.52 13.37
C VAL A 167 -1.95 -17.43 12.22
N VAL A 168 -1.68 -18.73 12.35
CA VAL A 168 -2.02 -19.73 11.32
C VAL A 168 -3.53 -19.80 11.11
N PHE A 169 -4.30 -19.81 12.20
CA PHE A 169 -5.76 -19.73 12.16
C PHE A 169 -6.22 -18.50 11.37
N SER A 170 -5.69 -17.32 11.67
CA SER A 170 -6.08 -16.07 11.02
C SER A 170 -5.75 -16.05 9.53
N HIS A 171 -4.56 -16.53 9.16
CA HIS A 171 -4.17 -16.68 7.76
C HIS A 171 -5.16 -17.55 6.99
N ASN A 172 -5.45 -18.74 7.52
CA ASN A 172 -6.37 -19.69 6.91
C ASN A 172 -7.80 -19.14 6.87
N LEU A 173 -8.25 -18.44 7.91
CA LEU A 173 -9.56 -17.80 7.95
C LEU A 173 -9.75 -16.81 6.79
N PHE A 174 -8.73 -16.01 6.47
CA PHE A 174 -8.78 -15.10 5.31
C PHE A 174 -8.77 -15.85 3.97
N LEU A 175 -8.06 -16.97 3.84
CA LEU A 175 -8.10 -17.79 2.63
C LEU A 175 -9.47 -18.47 2.43
N GLU A 176 -10.11 -18.89 3.52
CA GLU A 176 -11.41 -19.57 3.47
C GLU A 176 -12.59 -18.62 3.33
N GLN A 177 -12.56 -17.50 4.06
CA GLN A 177 -13.73 -16.63 4.27
C GLN A 177 -13.49 -15.19 3.82
N GLY A 178 -12.27 -14.81 3.42
CA GLY A 178 -11.97 -13.47 2.93
C GLY A 178 -12.58 -13.18 1.55
N LEU A 179 -12.10 -12.11 0.92
CA LEU A 179 -12.48 -11.80 -0.46
C LEU A 179 -11.99 -12.92 -1.40
N PRO A 180 -12.81 -13.42 -2.35
CA PRO A 180 -12.39 -14.47 -3.27
C PRO A 180 -11.11 -14.14 -4.06
N SER A 181 -10.93 -12.86 -4.43
CA SER A 181 -9.72 -12.38 -5.09
C SER A 181 -8.49 -12.41 -4.17
N TYR A 182 -8.67 -12.14 -2.87
CA TYR A 182 -7.61 -12.26 -1.88
C TYR A 182 -7.21 -13.72 -1.71
N ALA A 183 -8.18 -14.62 -1.48
CA ALA A 183 -7.94 -16.04 -1.32
C ALA A 183 -7.21 -16.65 -2.53
N GLN A 184 -7.68 -16.34 -3.75
CA GLN A 184 -7.03 -16.79 -4.98
C GLN A 184 -5.60 -16.24 -5.12
N GLY A 185 -5.43 -14.94 -4.89
CA GLY A 185 -4.13 -14.29 -5.04
C GLY A 185 -3.11 -14.75 -4.00
N VAL A 186 -3.51 -14.85 -2.73
CA VAL A 186 -2.61 -15.25 -1.63
C VAL A 186 -2.35 -16.75 -1.65
N GLY A 187 -3.38 -17.59 -1.80
CA GLY A 187 -3.20 -19.05 -1.83
C GLY A 187 -2.37 -19.56 -3.01
N ALA A 188 -2.22 -18.77 -4.09
CA ALA A 188 -1.31 -19.09 -5.19
C ALA A 188 0.16 -18.73 -4.89
N ARG A 189 0.44 -17.92 -3.86
CA ARG A 189 1.77 -17.36 -3.56
C ARG A 189 2.32 -17.79 -2.20
N VAL A 190 1.44 -18.04 -1.23
CA VAL A 190 1.75 -18.60 0.09
C VAL A 190 1.25 -20.04 0.08
N LEU A 191 2.19 -20.99 0.06
CA LEU A 191 1.90 -22.42 -0.06
C LEU A 191 1.52 -23.06 1.27
N ASP A 192 2.08 -22.55 2.37
CA ASP A 192 1.89 -23.12 3.69
C ASP A 192 2.09 -22.08 4.80
N ALA A 193 1.40 -22.30 5.92
CA ALA A 193 1.51 -21.55 7.17
C ALA A 193 1.47 -22.53 8.34
N GLU A 194 2.58 -22.66 9.06
CA GLU A 194 2.78 -23.67 10.10
C GLU A 194 3.19 -23.02 11.43
N ALA A 195 2.53 -23.41 12.52
CA ALA A 195 2.98 -23.09 13.87
C ALA A 195 3.94 -24.19 14.31
N LEU A 196 5.23 -23.86 14.38
CA LEU A 196 6.29 -24.80 14.79
C LEU A 196 6.25 -25.06 16.30
N ASP A 197 5.85 -24.04 17.06
CA ASP A 197 5.54 -24.06 18.49
C ASP A 197 4.65 -22.85 18.83
N ASP A 198 4.33 -22.63 20.12
CA ASP A 198 3.45 -21.54 20.58
C ASP A 198 3.93 -20.12 20.16
N HIS A 199 5.21 -19.94 19.86
CA HIS A 199 5.84 -18.65 19.60
C HIS A 199 6.63 -18.60 18.28
N THR A 200 6.52 -19.61 17.43
CA THR A 200 7.27 -19.67 16.18
C THR A 200 6.34 -20.07 15.04
N VAL A 201 6.17 -19.17 14.08
CA VAL A 201 5.34 -19.41 12.89
C VAL A 201 6.20 -19.34 11.63
N LYS A 202 6.02 -20.31 10.74
CA LYS A 202 6.69 -20.40 9.45
C LYS A 202 5.69 -20.23 8.31
N PHE A 203 6.05 -19.45 7.31
CA PHE A 203 5.35 -19.39 6.02
C PHE A 203 6.27 -19.89 4.90
N THR A 204 5.70 -20.63 3.96
CA THR A 204 6.41 -21.12 2.76
C THR A 204 5.79 -20.49 1.52
N PHE A 205 6.63 -20.02 0.59
CA PHE A 205 6.20 -19.27 -0.58
C PHE A 205 6.39 -20.04 -1.89
N ALA A 206 5.55 -19.74 -2.88
CA ALA A 206 5.58 -20.42 -4.17
C ALA A 206 6.87 -20.14 -4.95
N ASP A 207 7.27 -21.10 -5.79
CA ASP A 207 8.40 -20.99 -6.72
C ASP A 207 8.04 -20.22 -8.00
N GLY A 208 9.06 -19.70 -8.69
CA GLY A 208 8.90 -19.06 -10.00
C GLY A 208 8.17 -17.71 -9.98
N ILE A 209 7.98 -17.11 -8.81
CA ILE A 209 7.36 -15.80 -8.62
C ILE A 209 8.31 -14.81 -7.94
N SER A 210 8.03 -13.53 -8.05
CA SER A 210 8.67 -12.53 -7.18
C SER A 210 8.15 -12.70 -5.75
N ARG A 211 9.07 -12.89 -4.80
CA ARG A 211 8.78 -13.05 -3.36
C ARG A 211 9.02 -11.77 -2.55
N ARG A 212 9.37 -10.68 -3.24
CA ARG A 212 9.85 -9.44 -2.63
C ARG A 212 8.88 -8.81 -1.64
N SER A 213 7.57 -9.00 -1.82
CA SER A 213 6.54 -8.44 -0.95
C SER A 213 5.75 -9.49 -0.15
N LEU A 214 6.25 -10.72 -0.06
CA LEU A 214 5.49 -11.78 0.60
C LEU A 214 5.67 -11.77 2.12
N ILE A 215 6.84 -11.36 2.61
CA ILE A 215 7.16 -11.30 4.04
C ILE A 215 6.35 -10.21 4.75
N ASP A 216 6.30 -8.99 4.21
CA ASP A 216 5.42 -7.92 4.70
C ASP A 216 3.94 -8.26 4.52
N GLN A 217 3.56 -8.97 3.44
CA GLN A 217 2.17 -9.40 3.24
C GLN A 217 1.69 -10.36 4.34
N VAL A 218 2.43 -11.43 4.63
CA VAL A 218 2.05 -12.35 5.71
C VAL A 218 2.26 -11.72 7.09
N GLY A 219 3.33 -10.93 7.24
CA GLY A 219 3.64 -10.24 8.48
C GLY A 219 2.64 -9.16 8.86
N GLY A 220 1.97 -8.54 7.89
CA GLY A 220 0.93 -7.52 8.09
C GLY A 220 -0.50 -8.06 8.21
N THR A 221 -0.69 -9.38 8.22
CA THR A 221 -2.04 -9.98 8.38
C THR A 221 -2.51 -9.84 9.84
N PRO A 222 -3.72 -9.29 10.10
CA PRO A 222 -4.27 -9.20 11.45
C PRO A 222 -4.46 -10.58 12.09
N VAL A 223 -4.13 -10.68 13.37
CA VAL A 223 -4.24 -11.90 14.17
C VAL A 223 -5.49 -11.83 15.04
N PHE A 224 -6.32 -12.88 14.95
CA PHE A 224 -7.56 -13.07 15.67
C PHE A 224 -7.41 -14.20 16.69
N SER A 225 -8.15 -14.13 17.80
CA SER A 225 -8.24 -15.23 18.74
C SER A 225 -8.95 -16.43 18.09
N GLN A 226 -8.24 -17.52 17.88
CA GLN A 226 -8.82 -18.78 17.38
C GLN A 226 -9.94 -19.29 18.30
N ALA A 227 -9.70 -19.30 19.61
CA ALA A 227 -10.63 -19.83 20.61
C ALA A 227 -12.00 -19.14 20.55
N TRP A 228 -12.03 -17.80 20.48
CA TRP A 228 -13.28 -17.04 20.34
C TRP A 228 -14.06 -17.40 19.08
N TYR A 229 -13.40 -17.57 17.93
CA TYR A 229 -14.07 -17.95 16.69
C TYR A 229 -14.65 -19.37 16.77
N GLU A 230 -13.91 -20.31 17.37
CA GLU A 230 -14.38 -21.68 17.58
C GLU A 230 -15.53 -21.77 18.57
N GLU A 231 -15.49 -20.99 19.65
CA GLU A 231 -16.53 -20.96 20.69
C GLU A 231 -17.84 -20.35 20.17
N THR A 232 -17.73 -19.24 19.44
CA THR A 232 -18.91 -18.47 18.99
C THR A 232 -19.47 -18.96 17.65
N GLY A 233 -18.66 -19.65 16.84
CA GLY A 233 -18.99 -19.96 15.45
C GLY A 233 -19.05 -18.73 14.54
N ALA A 234 -18.48 -17.61 14.98
CA ALA A 234 -18.45 -16.38 14.21
C ALA A 234 -17.74 -16.58 12.86
N ARG A 235 -18.14 -15.78 11.87
CA ARG A 235 -17.58 -15.85 10.51
C ARG A 235 -17.00 -14.52 10.08
N LEU A 236 -15.90 -14.57 9.34
CA LEU A 236 -15.21 -13.37 8.83
C LEU A 236 -16.02 -12.67 7.73
N ASP A 237 -16.80 -13.42 6.93
CA ASP A 237 -17.60 -12.88 5.83
C ASP A 237 -19.01 -12.41 6.21
N GLU A 238 -19.35 -12.44 7.50
CA GLU A 238 -20.65 -12.03 8.02
C GLU A 238 -20.58 -10.71 8.78
N SER A 239 -21.65 -9.91 8.66
CA SER A 239 -21.82 -8.71 9.48
C SER A 239 -22.12 -9.12 10.92
N ARG A 240 -21.46 -8.48 11.88
CA ARG A 240 -21.68 -8.71 13.31
C ARG A 240 -21.30 -7.48 14.10
N MET A 241 -22.01 -7.23 15.19
CA MET A 241 -21.65 -6.19 16.16
C MET A 241 -20.78 -6.74 17.30
N GLU A 242 -20.78 -8.05 17.49
CA GLU A 242 -19.89 -8.75 18.42
C GLU A 242 -18.45 -8.73 17.91
N ILE A 243 -17.53 -8.61 18.85
CA ILE A 243 -16.12 -8.39 18.58
C ILE A 243 -15.30 -9.46 19.29
N SER A 244 -14.31 -10.00 18.59
CA SER A 244 -13.31 -10.92 19.17
C SER A 244 -12.32 -10.12 20.03
N PRO A 245 -11.84 -10.68 21.15
CA PRO A 245 -10.71 -10.10 21.87
C PRO A 245 -9.58 -9.75 20.90
N GLY A 246 -9.09 -8.51 20.99
CA GLY A 246 -8.01 -8.00 20.15
C GLY A 246 -6.74 -7.83 20.97
N SER A 247 -5.57 -7.76 20.34
CA SER A 247 -4.30 -7.51 21.04
C SER A 247 -3.93 -6.02 21.12
N GLY A 248 -4.64 -5.16 20.38
CA GLY A 248 -4.28 -3.75 20.18
C GLY A 248 -4.44 -2.84 21.40
N PRO A 249 -3.98 -1.59 21.28
CA PRO A 249 -3.94 -0.63 22.39
C PRO A 249 -5.31 -0.06 22.78
N TYR A 250 -6.33 -0.17 21.92
CA TYR A 250 -7.68 0.33 22.21
C TYR A 250 -8.71 -0.76 21.98
N MET A 251 -9.75 -0.79 22.81
CA MET A 251 -10.86 -1.74 22.71
C MET A 251 -12.18 -1.00 22.52
N LEU A 252 -13.14 -1.64 21.85
CA LEU A 252 -14.49 -1.11 21.75
C LEU A 252 -15.08 -0.97 23.16
N HIS A 253 -15.43 0.26 23.54
CA HIS A 253 -16.14 0.52 24.79
C HIS A 253 -17.66 0.48 24.59
N GLY A 254 -18.15 1.00 23.47
CA GLY A 254 -19.57 0.99 23.14
C GLY A 254 -19.90 1.77 21.89
N TYR A 255 -21.14 1.63 21.41
CA TYR A 255 -21.61 2.31 20.21
C TYR A 255 -23.11 2.62 20.29
N GLU A 256 -23.52 3.62 19.52
CA GLU A 256 -24.90 3.96 19.19
C GLU A 256 -24.98 4.07 17.65
N VAL A 257 -25.67 3.13 17.00
CA VAL A 257 -25.76 3.07 15.53
C VAL A 257 -26.30 4.38 14.97
N ASN A 258 -25.70 4.86 13.87
CA ASN A 258 -25.93 6.18 13.24
C ASN A 258 -25.49 7.40 14.07
N ARG A 259 -24.89 7.23 15.24
CA ARG A 259 -24.54 8.36 16.11
C ARG A 259 -23.09 8.33 16.57
N ARG A 260 -22.63 7.23 17.18
CA ARG A 260 -21.33 7.22 17.86
C ARG A 260 -20.70 5.84 17.95
N ILE A 261 -19.38 5.79 17.88
CA ILE A 261 -18.55 4.68 18.39
C ILE A 261 -17.56 5.25 19.41
N THR A 262 -17.32 4.52 20.51
CA THR A 262 -16.34 4.89 21.54
C THR A 262 -15.35 3.75 21.73
N TYR A 263 -14.06 4.06 21.58
CA TYR A 263 -12.95 3.16 21.90
C TYR A 263 -12.22 3.68 23.13
N ARG A 264 -11.74 2.78 23.99
CA ARG A 264 -10.94 3.13 25.16
C ARG A 264 -9.60 2.42 25.15
N ARG A 265 -8.56 3.11 25.60
CA ARG A 265 -7.22 2.53 25.72
C ARG A 265 -7.28 1.36 26.71
N ASN A 266 -6.69 0.22 26.33
CA ASN A 266 -6.51 -0.91 27.23
C ASN A 266 -5.40 -0.55 28.23
N PRO A 267 -5.71 -0.42 29.54
CA PRO A 267 -4.69 -0.11 30.54
C PRO A 267 -3.63 -1.22 30.67
N ASP A 268 -4.01 -2.45 30.33
CA ASP A 268 -3.17 -3.64 30.40
C ASP A 268 -2.62 -4.04 29.02
N TYR A 269 -2.51 -3.09 28.08
CA TYR A 269 -1.96 -3.34 26.75
C TYR A 269 -0.53 -3.90 26.85
N TRP A 270 -0.34 -5.08 26.26
CA TRP A 270 0.86 -5.90 26.40
C TRP A 270 2.13 -5.23 25.85
N ALA A 271 1.98 -4.33 24.86
CA ALA A 271 3.09 -3.70 24.14
C ALA A 271 3.30 -2.20 24.49
N ASN A 272 2.80 -1.74 25.63
CA ASN A 272 2.97 -0.35 26.08
C ASN A 272 4.43 0.13 26.10
N ASP A 273 5.36 -0.76 26.49
CA ASP A 273 6.78 -0.42 26.67
C ASP A 273 7.64 -0.69 25.43
N LEU A 274 7.05 -1.16 24.32
CA LEU A 274 7.81 -1.34 23.08
C LEU A 274 8.23 0.02 22.49
N PRO A 275 9.45 0.15 21.94
CA PRO A 275 9.93 1.40 21.36
C PRO A 275 8.97 2.03 20.35
N GLN A 276 8.41 1.22 19.46
CA GLN A 276 7.45 1.69 18.46
C GLN A 276 6.18 2.30 19.08
N ASN A 277 5.83 1.99 20.33
CA ASN A 277 4.63 2.48 21.01
C ASN A 277 4.91 3.65 21.96
N ARG A 278 6.19 3.95 22.25
CA ARG A 278 6.58 5.13 23.02
C ARG A 278 6.12 6.40 22.29
N GLY A 279 5.44 7.30 23.00
CA GLY A 279 4.85 8.51 22.41
C GLY A 279 3.58 8.33 21.56
N ARG A 280 3.05 7.10 21.43
CA ARG A 280 1.81 6.78 20.68
C ARG A 280 0.69 6.30 21.60
N HIS A 281 -0.54 6.20 21.09
CA HIS A 281 -1.72 5.75 21.85
C HIS A 281 -2.01 6.63 23.09
N ASN A 282 -1.97 7.95 22.89
CA ASN A 282 -1.91 8.92 23.99
C ASN A 282 -3.27 9.20 24.65
N PHE A 283 -4.38 9.13 23.90
CA PHE A 283 -5.72 9.39 24.44
C PHE A 283 -6.24 8.19 25.23
N ASP A 284 -7.00 8.44 26.29
CA ASP A 284 -7.72 7.39 27.03
C ASP A 284 -8.97 6.94 26.26
N GLU A 285 -9.59 7.86 25.52
CA GLU A 285 -10.83 7.63 24.79
C GLU A 285 -10.75 8.24 23.38
N ILE A 286 -11.15 7.46 22.38
CA ILE A 286 -11.34 7.92 21.00
C ILE A 286 -12.83 7.80 20.70
N ARG A 287 -13.44 8.94 20.39
CA ARG A 287 -14.86 9.03 20.04
C ARG A 287 -15.00 9.30 18.56
N ILE A 288 -15.89 8.56 17.92
CA ILE A 288 -16.24 8.72 16.51
C ILE A 288 -17.68 9.16 16.44
N GLU A 289 -17.91 10.39 15.99
CA GLU A 289 -19.25 10.93 15.77
C GLU A 289 -19.67 10.71 14.31
N TYR A 290 -20.82 10.08 14.11
CA TYR A 290 -21.37 9.80 12.78
C TYR A 290 -22.34 10.90 12.36
N PHE A 291 -22.14 11.41 11.14
CA PHE A 291 -22.99 12.41 10.53
C PHE A 291 -23.54 11.93 9.19
N ALA A 292 -24.74 12.37 8.84
CA ALA A 292 -25.38 11.99 7.58
C ALA A 292 -24.58 12.44 6.35
N ASP A 293 -23.93 13.61 6.43
CA ASP A 293 -23.12 14.18 5.37
C ASP A 293 -22.00 15.09 5.90
N GLY A 294 -21.12 15.52 4.99
CA GLY A 294 -19.99 16.39 5.31
C GLY A 294 -20.37 17.81 5.76
N ALA A 295 -21.55 18.33 5.39
CA ALA A 295 -22.00 19.67 5.80
C ALA A 295 -22.46 19.66 7.26
N ALA A 296 -23.24 18.65 7.65
CA ALA A 296 -23.61 18.42 9.05
C ALA A 296 -22.37 18.19 9.92
N ALA A 297 -21.42 17.39 9.44
CA ALA A 297 -20.13 17.22 10.10
C ALA A 297 -19.35 18.55 10.22
N PHE A 298 -19.37 19.41 9.20
CA PHE A 298 -18.66 20.69 9.28
C PHE A 298 -19.29 21.65 10.31
N GLU A 299 -20.62 21.72 10.38
CA GLU A 299 -21.29 22.53 11.40
C GLU A 299 -21.01 22.02 12.83
N ALA A 300 -20.97 20.71 13.03
CA ALA A 300 -20.62 20.11 14.31
C ALA A 300 -19.15 20.37 14.72
N PHE A 301 -18.23 20.45 13.75
CA PHE A 301 -16.84 20.84 14.01
C PHE A 301 -16.74 22.27 14.54
N LYS A 302 -17.47 23.21 13.92
CA LYS A 302 -17.46 24.62 14.32
C LYS A 302 -17.89 24.85 15.76
N THR A 303 -18.74 23.97 16.29
CA THR A 303 -19.24 23.99 17.68
C THR A 303 -18.41 23.13 18.64
N GLY A 304 -17.43 22.37 18.15
CA GLY A 304 -16.53 21.55 18.97
C GLY A 304 -17.07 20.16 19.35
N GLU A 305 -18.08 19.64 18.65
CA GLU A 305 -18.58 18.26 18.87
C GLU A 305 -17.51 17.21 18.56
N TYR A 306 -16.60 17.53 17.63
CA TYR A 306 -15.37 16.80 17.40
C TYR A 306 -14.22 17.76 17.12
N THR A 307 -12.98 17.27 17.29
CA THR A 307 -11.80 18.11 17.52
C THR A 307 -10.74 17.99 16.42
N PHE A 308 -10.92 17.09 15.46
CA PHE A 308 -10.01 16.93 14.33
C PHE A 308 -10.77 16.66 13.03
N ARG A 309 -10.39 17.37 11.96
CA ARG A 309 -10.98 17.25 10.63
C ARG A 309 -9.89 17.30 9.56
N ALA A 310 -9.82 16.27 8.73
CA ALA A 310 -9.11 16.33 7.46
C ALA A 310 -10.06 16.90 6.40
N GLU A 311 -9.69 18.03 5.78
CA GLU A 311 -10.49 18.66 4.73
C GLU A 311 -10.03 18.19 3.35
N ASN A 312 -10.96 17.67 2.56
CA ASN A 312 -10.70 17.21 1.19
C ASN A 312 -11.50 17.98 0.14
N ASN A 313 -12.30 18.96 0.55
CA ASN A 313 -13.07 19.80 -0.35
C ASN A 313 -12.41 21.18 -0.49
N SER A 314 -11.90 21.48 -1.68
CA SER A 314 -11.20 22.73 -1.99
C SER A 314 -12.07 23.98 -1.80
N ARG A 315 -13.34 23.92 -2.21
CA ARG A 315 -14.29 25.01 -1.98
C ARG A 315 -14.50 25.26 -0.49
N GLN A 316 -14.67 24.19 0.28
CA GLN A 316 -14.83 24.28 1.73
C GLN A 316 -13.57 24.86 2.38
N TRP A 317 -12.38 24.41 1.98
CA TRP A 317 -11.10 24.94 2.46
C TRP A 317 -10.96 26.44 2.21
N ALA A 318 -11.25 26.87 0.98
CA ALA A 318 -11.08 28.25 0.55
C ALA A 318 -12.09 29.22 1.18
N THR A 319 -13.35 28.79 1.36
CA THR A 319 -14.46 29.71 1.67
C THR A 319 -15.19 29.42 2.98
N GLY A 320 -15.04 28.22 3.53
CA GLY A 320 -15.83 27.76 4.68
C GLY A 320 -15.19 27.99 6.05
N TYR A 321 -13.88 28.22 6.11
CA TYR A 321 -13.13 28.39 7.37
C TYR A 321 -13.10 29.86 7.81
N ASP A 322 -14.27 30.43 8.07
CA ASP A 322 -14.45 31.71 8.77
C ASP A 322 -15.55 31.56 9.82
N PHE A 323 -15.15 31.31 11.06
CA PHE A 323 -16.08 31.09 12.17
C PHE A 323 -15.44 31.43 13.53
N PRO A 324 -16.25 31.70 14.57
CA PRO A 324 -15.74 32.27 15.82
C PRO A 324 -14.67 31.44 16.55
N ALA A 325 -14.74 30.10 16.49
CA ALA A 325 -13.75 29.24 17.13
C ALA A 325 -12.36 29.31 16.46
N LEU A 326 -12.31 29.47 15.14
CA LEU A 326 -11.07 29.74 14.39
C LEU A 326 -10.52 31.13 14.77
N ASN A 327 -11.36 32.15 14.74
CA ASN A 327 -10.95 33.54 15.02
C ASN A 327 -10.46 33.75 16.47
N ARG A 328 -10.90 32.90 17.41
CA ARG A 328 -10.41 32.88 18.81
C ARG A 328 -9.17 32.00 19.01
N GLY A 329 -8.69 31.31 17.97
CA GLY A 329 -7.55 30.39 18.06
C GLY A 329 -7.86 29.06 18.77
N HIS A 330 -9.12 28.70 18.94
CA HIS A 330 -9.51 27.38 19.48
C HIS A 330 -9.39 26.29 18.41
N VAL A 331 -9.59 26.67 17.15
CA VAL A 331 -9.33 25.83 15.98
C VAL A 331 -8.12 26.40 15.26
N VAL A 332 -7.17 25.53 14.94
CA VAL A 332 -6.01 25.86 14.10
C VAL A 332 -6.20 25.16 12.76
N ARG A 333 -5.97 25.90 11.68
CA ARG A 333 -5.97 25.38 10.32
C ARG A 333 -4.54 25.30 9.84
N ASP A 334 -4.13 24.15 9.34
CA ASP A 334 -2.75 23.90 8.89
C ASP A 334 -2.73 23.02 7.63
N GLU A 335 -1.66 23.15 6.85
CA GLU A 335 -1.40 22.38 5.63
C GLU A 335 -0.15 21.53 5.84
N LEU A 336 -0.34 20.22 6.00
CA LEU A 336 0.74 19.28 6.27
C LEU A 336 1.11 18.51 5.00
N PRO A 337 2.40 18.45 4.61
CA PRO A 337 2.82 17.58 3.53
C PRO A 337 2.65 16.12 3.95
N THR A 338 1.99 15.32 3.12
CA THR A 338 1.74 13.90 3.42
C THR A 338 2.99 13.04 3.32
N GLY A 339 4.06 13.53 2.68
CA GLY A 339 5.28 12.76 2.41
C GLY A 339 5.12 11.70 1.33
N PHE A 340 3.92 11.11 1.17
CA PHE A 340 3.53 10.12 0.17
C PHE A 340 3.21 10.71 -1.21
N PRO A 341 3.46 9.97 -2.31
CA PRO A 341 2.97 10.36 -3.61
C PRO A 341 1.43 10.46 -3.57
N PRO A 342 0.83 11.47 -4.22
CA PRO A 342 -0.61 11.61 -4.27
C PRO A 342 -1.25 10.39 -4.96
N THR A 343 -2.37 9.91 -4.43
CA THR A 343 -3.13 8.79 -5.01
C THR A 343 -3.42 9.05 -6.49
N PRO A 344 -3.03 8.14 -7.40
CA PRO A 344 -3.27 8.31 -8.82
C PRO A 344 -4.74 8.50 -9.15
N THR A 345 -5.12 9.72 -9.52
CA THR A 345 -6.47 10.07 -9.98
C THR A 345 -6.41 10.63 -11.39
N GLY A 346 -7.35 10.24 -12.26
CA GLY A 346 -7.42 10.71 -13.65
C GLY A 346 -8.39 9.89 -14.49
N PHE A 347 -8.51 10.25 -15.77
CA PHE A 347 -9.28 9.50 -16.75
C PHE A 347 -8.50 8.27 -17.19
N VAL A 348 -9.14 7.10 -17.15
CA VAL A 348 -8.53 5.82 -17.55
C VAL A 348 -9.12 5.37 -18.88
N PHE A 349 -8.27 5.15 -19.87
CA PHE A 349 -8.68 4.68 -21.19
C PHE A 349 -8.90 3.16 -21.18
N ASN A 350 -10.07 2.71 -21.61
CA ASN A 350 -10.34 1.29 -21.82
C ASN A 350 -9.70 0.82 -23.14
N LEU A 351 -8.50 0.22 -23.06
CA LEU A 351 -7.76 -0.30 -24.21
C LEU A 351 -8.40 -1.55 -24.86
N GLY A 352 -9.51 -2.04 -24.32
CA GLY A 352 -10.38 -3.02 -24.99
C GLY A 352 -11.22 -2.41 -26.13
N ARG A 353 -11.20 -1.08 -26.31
CA ARG A 353 -11.75 -0.39 -27.48
C ARG A 353 -10.64 -0.13 -28.49
N ASP A 354 -10.80 -0.62 -29.72
CA ASP A 354 -9.76 -0.58 -30.77
C ASP A 354 -9.20 0.82 -31.00
N PHE A 355 -10.06 1.84 -31.12
CA PHE A 355 -9.61 3.21 -31.37
C PHE A 355 -8.83 3.83 -30.19
N LEU A 356 -9.04 3.35 -28.96
CA LEU A 356 -8.28 3.79 -27.79
C LEU A 356 -6.93 3.07 -27.66
N GLN A 357 -6.65 2.05 -28.47
CA GLN A 357 -5.33 1.42 -28.54
C GLN A 357 -4.30 2.32 -29.22
N ASP A 358 -4.73 3.18 -30.14
CA ASP A 358 -3.85 4.16 -30.79
C ASP A 358 -3.41 5.26 -29.80
N LYS A 359 -2.09 5.37 -29.59
CA LYS A 359 -1.52 6.36 -28.67
C LYS A 359 -1.84 7.80 -29.08
N ARG A 360 -1.96 8.08 -30.39
CA ARG A 360 -2.27 9.42 -30.92
C ARG A 360 -3.69 9.85 -30.58
N VAL A 361 -4.63 8.91 -30.56
CA VAL A 361 -6.01 9.18 -30.14
C VAL A 361 -6.06 9.51 -28.65
N ARG A 362 -5.37 8.73 -27.80
CA ARG A 362 -5.28 9.03 -26.36
C ARG A 362 -4.61 10.38 -26.10
N GLU A 363 -3.58 10.71 -26.88
CA GLU A 363 -2.90 12.01 -26.82
C GLU A 363 -3.85 13.16 -27.15
N ALA A 364 -4.57 13.06 -28.26
CA ALA A 364 -5.53 14.06 -28.70
C ALA A 364 -6.65 14.28 -27.68
N ILE A 365 -7.19 13.20 -27.10
CA ILE A 365 -8.20 13.28 -26.04
C ILE A 365 -7.62 13.97 -24.79
N SER A 366 -6.37 13.67 -24.44
CA SER A 366 -5.70 14.28 -23.27
C SER A 366 -5.54 15.79 -23.46
N LEU A 367 -5.14 16.24 -24.65
CA LEU A 367 -4.99 17.67 -25.00
C LEU A 367 -6.28 18.49 -24.84
N ALA A 368 -7.46 17.85 -24.85
CA ALA A 368 -8.73 18.51 -24.63
C ALA A 368 -8.97 18.88 -23.15
N PHE A 369 -8.21 18.31 -22.22
CA PHE A 369 -8.32 18.63 -20.81
C PHE A 369 -7.53 19.91 -20.49
N ASN A 370 -8.22 20.97 -20.06
CA ASN A 370 -7.57 22.19 -19.60
C ASN A 370 -7.46 22.17 -18.07
N PHE A 371 -6.30 21.72 -17.56
CA PHE A 371 -6.06 21.65 -16.12
C PHE A 371 -6.03 23.03 -15.48
N GLU A 372 -5.34 24.00 -16.10
CA GLU A 372 -5.14 25.34 -15.53
C GLU A 372 -6.46 26.07 -15.32
N TRP A 373 -7.34 26.07 -16.33
CA TRP A 373 -8.68 26.63 -16.20
C TRP A 373 -9.52 25.89 -15.15
N THR A 374 -9.42 24.55 -15.13
CA THR A 374 -10.14 23.71 -14.16
C THR A 374 -9.72 24.02 -12.74
N ASN A 375 -8.42 24.12 -12.50
CA ASN A 375 -7.85 24.41 -11.20
C ASN A 375 -8.27 25.80 -10.70
N ASP A 376 -8.10 26.83 -11.53
CA ASP A 376 -8.44 28.21 -11.18
C ASP A 376 -9.94 28.40 -10.96
N THR A 377 -10.77 27.86 -11.86
CA THR A 377 -12.22 28.13 -11.87
C THR A 377 -13.00 27.22 -10.92
N LEU A 378 -12.68 25.92 -10.90
CA LEU A 378 -13.45 24.91 -10.17
C LEU A 378 -12.80 24.48 -8.86
N GLN A 379 -11.48 24.68 -8.72
CA GLN A 379 -10.72 24.16 -7.59
C GLN A 379 -9.97 25.24 -6.77
N TYR A 380 -10.22 26.52 -7.04
CA TYR A 380 -9.67 27.67 -6.31
C TYR A 380 -8.13 27.77 -6.36
N GLY A 381 -7.49 27.21 -7.38
CA GLY A 381 -6.03 27.21 -7.53
C GLY A 381 -5.31 26.33 -6.50
N LEU A 382 -6.04 25.46 -5.78
CA LEU A 382 -5.50 24.65 -4.68
C LEU A 382 -4.83 23.34 -5.13
N PHE A 383 -4.86 23.02 -6.44
CA PHE A 383 -4.26 21.80 -6.98
C PHE A 383 -3.03 22.10 -7.84
N GLN A 384 -2.19 21.09 -7.99
CA GLN A 384 -1.11 21.06 -8.97
C GLN A 384 -1.32 19.88 -9.92
N GLN A 385 -0.95 20.05 -11.18
CA GLN A 385 -1.08 18.98 -12.15
C GLN A 385 -0.05 17.91 -11.86
N ARG A 386 -0.51 16.68 -11.73
CA ARG A 386 0.35 15.52 -11.55
C ARG A 386 0.96 15.11 -12.90
N ALA A 387 2.26 14.88 -12.90
CA ALA A 387 3.01 14.36 -14.05
C ALA A 387 3.44 12.90 -13.86
N SER A 388 3.53 12.41 -12.62
CA SER A 388 4.06 11.08 -12.31
C SER A 388 3.14 10.24 -11.41
N TYR A 389 3.27 8.92 -11.51
CA TYR A 389 2.70 7.96 -10.55
C TYR A 389 3.43 7.96 -9.20
N SER A 390 4.70 8.39 -9.19
CA SER A 390 5.57 8.53 -8.01
C SER A 390 5.88 10.00 -7.70
N GLN A 391 4.93 10.90 -8.05
CA GLN A 391 5.07 12.36 -7.92
C GLN A 391 5.58 12.79 -6.54
N GLY A 392 6.60 13.65 -6.53
CA GLY A 392 7.18 14.23 -5.31
C GLY A 392 8.08 13.28 -4.52
N THR A 393 8.33 12.06 -5.03
CA THR A 393 9.22 11.08 -4.37
C THR A 393 10.58 11.00 -5.05
N ARG A 394 11.55 10.38 -4.37
CA ARG A 394 12.86 10.05 -4.96
C ARG A 394 12.80 9.11 -6.17
N PHE A 395 11.63 8.49 -6.42
CA PHE A 395 11.38 7.58 -7.54
C PHE A 395 10.63 8.27 -8.69
N GLN A 396 10.41 9.57 -8.63
CA GLN A 396 9.85 10.32 -9.75
C GLN A 396 10.87 10.33 -10.89
N ALA A 397 10.49 9.75 -12.04
CA ALA A 397 11.28 9.89 -13.25
C ALA A 397 11.39 11.37 -13.64
N ASP A 398 12.62 11.80 -13.90
CA ASP A 398 12.97 13.12 -14.41
C ASP A 398 14.09 12.95 -15.45
N GLY A 399 14.06 13.79 -16.49
CA GLY A 399 14.98 13.67 -17.62
C GLY A 399 14.90 12.33 -18.35
N PRO A 400 15.81 12.10 -19.31
CA PRO A 400 16.01 10.80 -19.94
C PRO A 400 16.64 9.78 -18.97
N PRO A 401 16.41 8.47 -19.15
CA PRO A 401 16.97 7.45 -18.27
C PRO A 401 18.50 7.37 -18.39
N GLU A 402 19.16 7.10 -17.27
CA GLU A 402 20.62 6.99 -17.17
C GLU A 402 21.06 5.74 -16.38
N GLY A 403 22.32 5.34 -16.54
CA GLY A 403 22.94 4.25 -15.77
C GLY A 403 22.13 2.95 -15.79
N VAL A 404 21.88 2.38 -14.60
CA VAL A 404 21.17 1.10 -14.43
C VAL A 404 19.72 1.15 -14.90
N GLU A 405 19.08 2.32 -14.89
CA GLU A 405 17.72 2.48 -15.44
C GLU A 405 17.73 2.34 -16.96
N LEU A 406 18.66 3.02 -17.63
CA LEU A 406 18.82 2.91 -19.08
C LEU A 406 19.19 1.48 -19.50
N GLU A 407 20.10 0.84 -18.78
CA GLU A 407 20.48 -0.56 -19.02
C GLU A 407 19.28 -1.50 -18.89
N LEU A 408 18.45 -1.32 -17.85
CA LEU A 408 17.22 -2.09 -17.67
C LEU A 408 16.25 -1.86 -18.82
N LEU A 409 15.96 -0.59 -19.17
CA LEU A 409 15.02 -0.26 -20.24
C LEU A 409 15.48 -0.78 -21.61
N GLN A 410 16.78 -0.73 -21.90
CA GLN A 410 17.36 -1.31 -23.11
C GLN A 410 17.25 -2.85 -23.12
N SER A 411 17.39 -3.49 -21.96
CA SER A 411 17.26 -4.96 -21.85
C SER A 411 15.85 -5.46 -22.15
N LEU A 412 14.83 -4.61 -22.01
CA LEU A 412 13.43 -4.92 -22.33
C LEU A 412 13.13 -4.82 -23.84
N GLY A 413 14.09 -4.34 -24.64
CA GLY A 413 14.00 -4.33 -26.10
C GLY A 413 12.77 -3.60 -26.64
N ASP A 414 12.00 -4.28 -27.47
CA ASP A 414 10.83 -3.79 -28.18
C ASP A 414 9.61 -3.51 -27.28
N LEU A 415 9.66 -3.86 -25.99
CA LEU A 415 8.66 -3.42 -25.00
C LEU A 415 8.78 -1.94 -24.64
N VAL A 416 9.96 -1.33 -24.87
CA VAL A 416 10.24 0.07 -24.52
C VAL A 416 10.34 0.91 -25.79
N PRO A 417 9.39 1.84 -26.03
CA PRO A 417 9.50 2.81 -27.11
C PRO A 417 10.80 3.61 -27.06
N GLU A 418 11.41 3.89 -28.22
CA GLU A 418 12.68 4.63 -28.33
C GLU A 418 12.64 6.02 -27.67
N GLU A 419 11.47 6.66 -27.70
CA GLU A 419 11.20 7.95 -27.03
C GLU A 419 11.43 7.86 -25.51
N ILE A 420 11.15 6.72 -24.87
CA ILE A 420 11.41 6.53 -23.42
C ILE A 420 12.90 6.47 -23.12
N LEU A 421 13.74 6.04 -24.06
CA LEU A 421 15.19 5.89 -23.85
C LEU A 421 15.95 7.21 -24.01
N THR A 422 15.33 8.21 -24.63
CA THR A 422 16.03 9.39 -25.14
C THR A 422 15.39 10.71 -24.75
N GLU A 423 14.07 10.74 -24.53
CA GLU A 423 13.35 11.94 -24.16
C GLU A 423 13.18 12.07 -22.63
N PRO A 424 13.04 13.30 -22.12
CA PRO A 424 12.63 13.50 -20.73
C PRO A 424 11.32 12.81 -20.39
N ALA A 425 11.17 12.43 -19.11
CA ALA A 425 9.91 11.93 -18.57
C ALA A 425 8.72 12.82 -18.99
N ARG A 426 7.69 12.18 -19.53
CA ARG A 426 6.55 12.87 -20.13
C ARG A 426 5.86 13.78 -19.12
N SER A 427 5.72 15.06 -19.47
CA SER A 427 4.96 16.04 -18.70
C SER A 427 3.60 16.32 -19.32
N PRO A 428 2.57 16.67 -18.52
CA PRO A 428 1.29 17.13 -19.05
C PRO A 428 1.46 18.37 -19.92
N HIS A 429 0.57 18.55 -20.89
CA HIS A 429 0.52 19.78 -21.69
C HIS A 429 0.04 20.96 -20.84
N ALA A 430 0.50 22.15 -21.19
CA ALA A 430 0.03 23.40 -20.60
C ALA A 430 -1.10 24.04 -21.41
N SER A 431 -2.02 24.73 -20.73
CA SER A 431 -3.16 25.44 -21.34
C SER A 431 -3.31 26.87 -20.82
N ASP A 432 -4.05 27.71 -21.55
CA ASP A 432 -4.45 29.06 -21.08
C ASP A 432 -5.50 28.98 -19.95
N PRO A 433 -5.21 29.48 -18.72
CA PRO A 433 -6.16 29.46 -17.61
C PRO A 433 -7.37 30.37 -17.83
N ALA A 434 -7.30 31.35 -18.73
CA ALA A 434 -8.38 32.30 -18.96
C ALA A 434 -9.51 31.74 -19.85
N ARG A 435 -9.33 30.55 -20.43
CA ARG A 435 -10.26 29.98 -21.42
C ARG A 435 -10.53 28.52 -21.13
N LEU A 436 -11.79 28.13 -21.26
CA LEU A 436 -12.20 26.73 -21.10
C LEU A 436 -11.45 25.77 -22.04
N THR A 437 -11.19 26.20 -23.28
CA THR A 437 -10.40 25.46 -24.27
C THR A 437 -9.19 26.25 -24.75
N ASP A 438 -8.06 25.55 -24.90
CA ASP A 438 -6.84 26.11 -25.49
C ASP A 438 -6.80 25.82 -26.99
N ARG A 439 -6.81 26.88 -27.82
CA ARG A 439 -6.86 26.74 -29.29
C ARG A 439 -5.64 26.03 -29.88
N ARG A 440 -4.46 26.14 -29.25
CA ARG A 440 -3.24 25.46 -29.70
C ARG A 440 -3.38 23.95 -29.44
N ASN A 441 -3.84 23.58 -28.25
CA ASN A 441 -4.01 22.17 -27.88
C ASN A 441 -5.13 21.51 -28.70
N ILE A 442 -6.26 22.21 -28.93
CA ILE A 442 -7.35 21.73 -29.79
C ILE A 442 -6.90 21.52 -31.24
N ARG A 443 -6.06 22.41 -31.78
CA ARG A 443 -5.49 22.22 -33.13
C ARG A 443 -4.56 21.01 -33.21
N ALA A 444 -3.70 20.85 -32.21
CA ALA A 444 -2.79 19.70 -32.12
C ALA A 444 -3.57 18.38 -31.98
N ALA A 445 -4.62 18.36 -31.14
CA ALA A 445 -5.53 17.23 -31.00
C ALA A 445 -6.19 16.85 -32.33
N GLY A 446 -6.72 17.84 -33.06
CA GLY A 446 -7.32 17.61 -34.38
C GLY A 446 -6.34 17.01 -35.40
N ALA A 447 -5.08 17.46 -35.41
CA ALA A 447 -4.05 16.91 -36.28
C ALA A 447 -3.74 15.43 -35.95
N LEU A 448 -3.57 15.11 -34.65
CA LEU A 448 -3.35 13.75 -34.18
C LEU A 448 -4.52 12.81 -34.51
N LEU A 449 -5.76 13.31 -34.40
CA LEU A 449 -6.95 12.55 -34.77
C LEU A 449 -7.01 12.29 -36.28
N ALA A 450 -6.70 13.29 -37.11
CA ALA A 450 -6.63 13.13 -38.57
C ALA A 450 -5.54 12.13 -38.97
N GLU A 451 -4.36 12.19 -38.37
CA GLU A 451 -3.28 11.20 -38.58
C GLU A 451 -3.67 9.78 -38.16
N ALA A 452 -4.57 9.66 -37.18
CA ALA A 452 -5.17 8.41 -36.74
C ALA A 452 -6.39 7.98 -37.59
N GLY A 453 -6.71 8.70 -38.66
CA GLY A 453 -7.80 8.37 -39.60
C GLY A 453 -9.19 8.82 -39.15
N TRP A 454 -9.26 9.80 -38.25
CA TRP A 454 -10.52 10.39 -37.79
C TRP A 454 -10.71 11.79 -38.39
N GLU A 455 -11.74 11.93 -39.21
CA GLU A 455 -12.07 13.20 -39.86
C GLU A 455 -13.44 13.71 -39.42
N VAL A 456 -13.58 15.03 -39.32
CA VAL A 456 -14.85 15.68 -38.99
C VAL A 456 -15.74 15.68 -40.22
N ASP A 457 -16.94 15.10 -40.11
CA ASP A 457 -17.95 15.09 -41.17
C ASP A 457 -18.75 16.40 -41.22
N ASP A 458 -19.68 16.51 -42.18
CA ASP A 458 -20.56 17.67 -42.34
C ASP A 458 -21.47 17.94 -41.12
N SER A 459 -21.66 16.95 -40.24
CA SER A 459 -22.40 17.09 -38.99
C SER A 459 -21.55 17.63 -37.83
N GLY A 460 -20.24 17.82 -38.06
CA GLY A 460 -19.30 18.25 -37.04
C GLY A 460 -18.81 17.12 -36.15
N LEU A 461 -19.02 15.85 -36.52
CA LEU A 461 -18.62 14.69 -35.74
C LEU A 461 -17.46 13.93 -36.40
N LEU A 462 -16.54 13.42 -35.57
CA LEU A 462 -15.43 12.59 -36.02
C LEU A 462 -15.91 11.23 -36.48
N ARG A 463 -15.45 10.82 -37.66
CA ARG A 463 -15.66 9.49 -38.23
C ARG A 463 -14.39 8.85 -38.73
N ASN A 464 -14.34 7.54 -38.61
CA ASN A 464 -13.31 6.73 -39.26
C ASN A 464 -13.66 6.46 -40.73
N ALA A 465 -12.76 5.79 -41.46
CA ALA A 465 -12.97 5.41 -42.86
C ALA A 465 -14.19 4.49 -43.10
N ALA A 466 -14.68 3.78 -42.07
CA ALA A 466 -15.89 2.96 -42.13
C ALA A 466 -17.18 3.79 -41.91
N GLY A 467 -17.05 5.09 -41.64
CA GLY A 467 -18.18 5.98 -41.35
C GLY A 467 -18.70 5.86 -39.91
N GLU A 468 -17.99 5.16 -39.02
CA GLU A 468 -18.37 5.01 -37.63
C GLU A 468 -17.97 6.25 -36.83
N ARG A 469 -18.80 6.65 -35.87
CA ARG A 469 -18.54 7.81 -35.02
C ARG A 469 -17.57 7.48 -33.91
N MET A 470 -16.73 8.43 -33.52
CA MET A 470 -16.00 8.33 -32.27
C MET A 470 -16.95 8.64 -31.10
N THR A 471 -17.37 7.60 -30.39
CA THR A 471 -18.23 7.73 -29.20
C THR A 471 -17.44 7.43 -27.93
N ILE A 472 -17.52 8.33 -26.95
CA ILE A 472 -16.89 8.17 -25.63
C ILE A 472 -17.95 8.32 -24.54
N GLU A 473 -18.07 7.30 -23.69
CA GLU A 473 -18.90 7.34 -22.50
C GLU A 473 -18.00 7.40 -21.26
N ILE A 474 -18.24 8.38 -20.40
CA ILE A 474 -17.50 8.57 -19.14
C ILE A 474 -18.45 8.17 -18.00
N PRO A 475 -18.42 6.91 -17.53
CA PRO A 475 -19.21 6.47 -16.40
C PRO A 475 -18.63 7.04 -15.10
N VAL A 476 -19.50 7.56 -14.24
CA VAL A 476 -19.10 8.15 -12.96
C VAL A 476 -19.99 7.62 -11.85
N SER A 477 -19.39 7.27 -10.71
CA SER A 477 -20.16 6.79 -9.56
C SER A 477 -21.14 7.86 -9.07
N SER A 478 -22.37 7.47 -8.80
CA SER A 478 -23.37 8.30 -8.11
C SER A 478 -22.95 8.80 -6.73
N ALA A 479 -21.92 8.22 -6.11
CA ALA A 479 -21.33 8.66 -4.85
C ALA A 479 -20.25 9.75 -5.01
N GLY A 480 -19.93 10.17 -6.23
CA GLY A 480 -18.94 11.22 -6.52
C GLY A 480 -19.35 12.62 -6.02
N SER A 481 -18.38 13.52 -5.88
CA SER A 481 -18.62 14.90 -5.44
C SER A 481 -19.09 15.80 -6.60
N ALA A 482 -19.91 16.81 -6.30
CA ALA A 482 -20.40 17.77 -7.30
C ALA A 482 -19.25 18.52 -8.02
N THR A 483 -18.13 18.77 -7.32
CA THR A 483 -16.93 19.35 -7.94
C THR A 483 -16.34 18.39 -8.99
N MET A 484 -16.25 17.09 -8.69
CA MET A 484 -15.77 16.10 -9.66
C MET A 484 -16.71 16.00 -10.87
N ASP A 485 -18.03 16.00 -10.68
CA ASP A 485 -18.98 16.00 -11.80
C ASP A 485 -18.78 17.23 -12.70
N SER A 486 -18.58 18.40 -12.09
CA SER A 486 -18.34 19.65 -12.84
C SER A 486 -17.06 19.56 -13.69
N ILE A 487 -16.00 18.94 -13.17
CA ILE A 487 -14.75 18.70 -13.92
C ILE A 487 -14.99 17.77 -15.11
N ILE A 488 -15.74 16.68 -14.90
CA ILE A 488 -15.98 15.67 -15.93
C ILE A 488 -16.93 16.20 -17.01
N GLU A 489 -17.95 16.95 -16.63
CA GLU A 489 -18.86 17.63 -17.55
C GLU A 489 -18.09 18.64 -18.42
N THR A 490 -17.24 19.45 -17.80
CA THR A 490 -16.35 20.39 -18.49
C THR A 490 -15.45 19.68 -19.51
N PHE A 491 -14.81 18.58 -19.11
CA PHE A 491 -13.98 17.79 -20.03
C PHE A 491 -14.81 17.18 -21.17
N THR A 492 -16.01 16.69 -20.88
CA THR A 492 -16.95 16.17 -21.89
C THR A 492 -17.31 17.24 -22.92
N GLN A 493 -17.57 18.48 -22.49
CA GLN A 493 -17.84 19.61 -23.38
C GLN A 493 -16.63 19.93 -24.28
N ASN A 494 -15.41 19.86 -23.75
CA ASN A 494 -14.20 20.06 -24.54
C ASN A 494 -14.02 18.97 -25.62
N LEU A 495 -14.34 17.72 -25.31
CA LEU A 495 -14.31 16.61 -26.27
C LEU A 495 -15.38 16.78 -27.36
N GLN A 496 -16.58 17.23 -27.01
CA GLN A 496 -17.61 17.57 -27.99
C GLN A 496 -17.16 18.69 -28.93
N GLY A 497 -16.39 19.65 -28.42
CA GLY A 497 -15.76 20.70 -29.23
C GLY A 497 -14.74 20.17 -30.26
N LEU A 498 -14.20 18.96 -30.08
CA LEU A 498 -13.35 18.26 -31.07
C LEU A 498 -14.16 17.43 -32.08
N GLY A 499 -15.49 17.37 -31.93
CA GLY A 499 -16.36 16.50 -32.74
C GLY A 499 -16.48 15.07 -32.21
N ILE A 500 -16.02 14.78 -30.99
CA ILE A 500 -16.23 13.47 -30.35
C ILE A 500 -17.68 13.42 -29.83
N ASP A 501 -18.42 12.34 -30.10
CA ASP A 501 -19.73 12.07 -29.48
C ASP A 501 -19.51 11.60 -28.03
N ALA A 502 -19.13 12.53 -27.16
CA ALA A 502 -18.79 12.29 -25.77
C ALA A 502 -19.98 12.53 -24.84
N ARG A 503 -20.16 11.65 -23.86
CA ARG A 503 -21.24 11.73 -22.85
C ARG A 503 -20.73 11.37 -21.47
N PHE A 504 -21.18 12.15 -20.48
CA PHE A 504 -21.04 11.86 -19.07
C PHE A 504 -22.30 11.16 -18.56
N GLN A 505 -22.14 10.06 -17.82
CA GLN A 505 -23.26 9.30 -17.25
C GLN A 505 -22.96 8.89 -15.81
N ARG A 506 -23.88 9.22 -14.90
CA ARG A 506 -23.86 8.67 -13.55
C ARG A 506 -24.40 7.24 -13.53
N ILE A 507 -23.68 6.35 -12.85
CA ILE A 507 -24.02 4.93 -12.66
C ILE A 507 -24.12 4.53 -11.20
#